data_AF-A0A7X0P5D2-F1
#
_entry.id   AF-A0A7X0P5D2-F1
#
_cell.length_a   1.000
_cell.length_b   1.000
_cell.length_c   1.000
_cell.angle_alpha   90.00
_cell.angle_beta   90.00
_cell.angle_gamma   90.00
#
_symmetry.space_group_name_H-M   'P 1'
#
loop_
_entity.id
_entity.type
_entity.pdbx_description
1 polymer ?
#
loop_
_entity_poly.entity_id
_entity_poly.type
_entity_poly.pdbx_seq_one_letter_code
_entity_poly.pdbx_strand_id
1 'polypeptide(L)' 'MAPVTETVFAASGAGPSFSEDYMPVVFSTPADGTRCVYVGMRAPPEVTA' A
#
# COMPACT_ATOMS: atom_id res chain seq x y z
N MET A 1 3.85 -11.90 -0.67
CA MET A 1 3.84 -10.50 -1.14
C MET A 1 4.07 -10.52 -2.64
N ALA A 2 3.16 -9.95 -3.43
CA ALA A 2 3.22 -9.95 -4.89
C ALA A 2 3.35 -8.50 -5.40
N PRO A 3 4.31 -8.19 -6.28
CA PRO A 3 4.45 -6.85 -6.84
C PRO A 3 3.28 -6.53 -7.78
N VAL A 4 2.71 -5.34 -7.64
CA VAL A 4 1.68 -4.79 -8.54
C VAL A 4 2.30 -3.71 -9.42
N THR A 5 3.17 -2.88 -8.84
CA THR A 5 4.03 -1.90 -9.53
C THR A 5 5.41 -1.88 -8.86
N GLU A 6 6.32 -1.00 -9.29
CA GLU A 6 7.64 -0.83 -8.66
C GLU A 6 7.55 -0.46 -7.16
N THR A 7 6.52 0.28 -6.77
CA THR A 7 6.37 0.80 -5.39
C THR A 7 5.14 0.25 -4.66
N VAL A 8 4.30 -0.54 -5.32
CA VAL A 8 3.04 -1.08 -4.79
C VAL A 8 3.07 -2.61 -4.79
N PHE A 9 2.74 -3.20 -3.66
CA PHE A 9 2.71 -4.64 -3.47
C PHE A 9 1.40 -5.05 -2.80
N ALA A 10 0.92 -6.24 -3.14
CA ALA A 10 -0.12 -6.92 -2.39
C ALA A 10 0.55 -7.79 -1.32
N ALA A 11 0.19 -7.60 -0.05
CA ALA A 11 0.62 -8.46 1.05
C ALA A 11 -0.57 -8.88 1.92
N SER A 12 -0.53 -10.08 2.49
CA SER A 12 -1.46 -10.47 3.56
C SER A 12 -1.16 -9.65 4.82
N GLY A 13 -2.18 -9.45 5.66
CA GLY A 13 -2.04 -8.73 6.92
C GLY A 13 -0.92 -9.26 7.83
N ALA A 14 -0.23 -8.35 8.54
CA ALA A 14 0.79 -8.70 9.52
C ALA A 14 0.16 -9.09 10.87
N GLY A 15 -0.54 -10.23 10.89
CA GLY A 15 -1.21 -10.74 12.09
C GLY A 15 -2.63 -10.20 12.29
N PRO A 16 -3.26 -10.46 13.46
CA PRO A 16 -4.70 -10.31 13.69
C PRO A 16 -5.23 -8.88 13.59
N SER A 17 -4.34 -7.88 13.53
CA SER A 17 -4.69 -6.46 13.39
C SER A 17 -5.00 -6.04 11.95
N PHE A 18 -4.83 -6.94 10.98
CA PHE A 18 -4.99 -6.67 9.55
C PHE A 18 -5.86 -7.76 8.91
N SER A 19 -6.57 -7.43 7.83
CA SER A 19 -7.43 -8.38 7.12
C SER A 19 -6.64 -9.63 6.70
N GLU A 20 -7.26 -10.81 6.74
CA GLU A 20 -6.67 -12.03 6.19
C GLU A 20 -6.52 -11.94 4.66
N ASP A 21 -7.33 -11.09 4.02
CA ASP A 21 -7.23 -10.78 2.60
C ASP A 21 -6.00 -9.94 2.26
N TYR A 22 -5.57 -10.03 1.00
CA TYR A 22 -4.50 -9.20 0.47
C TYR A 22 -4.82 -7.70 0.59
N MET A 23 -3.93 -6.96 1.24
CA MET A 23 -3.97 -5.52 1.40
C MET A 23 -2.85 -4.85 0.59
N PRO A 24 -3.08 -3.63 0.08
CA PRO A 24 -2.03 -2.88 -0.61
C PRO A 24 -1.00 -2.35 0.40
N VAL A 25 0.26 -2.48 0.02
CA VAL A 25 1.44 -1.95 0.69
C VAL A 25 2.15 -1.03 -0.29
N VAL A 26 2.32 0.23 0.10
CA VAL A 26 2.97 1.26 -0.73
C VAL A 26 4.22 1.77 -0.04
N PHE A 27 5.34 1.72 -0.75
CA PHE A 27 6.59 2.33 -0.31
C PHE A 27 6.74 3.71 -0.96
N SER A 28 6.97 4.73 -0.15
CA SER A 28 7.09 6.10 -0.63
C SER A 28 8.07 6.89 0.22
N THR A 29 8.65 7.92 -0.39
CA THR A 29 9.43 8.95 0.30
C THR A 29 8.78 10.30 0.02
N PRO A 30 7.97 10.87 0.93
CA PRO A 30 7.36 12.17 0.76
C PRO A 30 8.41 13.29 0.63
N ALA A 31 7.96 14.50 0.29
CA ALA A 31 8.84 15.63 0.01
C ALA A 31 9.76 16.03 1.18
N ASP A 32 9.44 15.62 2.41
CA ASP A 32 10.26 15.82 3.60
C ASP A 32 11.42 14.81 3.74
N GLY A 33 11.51 13.83 2.84
CA GLY A 33 12.55 12.80 2.83
C GLY A 33 12.27 11.60 3.70
N THR A 34 11.13 11.53 4.40
CA THR A 34 10.81 10.44 5.31
C THR A 34 10.51 9.16 4.53
N ARG A 35 11.16 8.03 4.84
CA ARG A 35 10.79 6.74 4.21
C ARG A 35 9.58 6.17 4.93
N CYS A 36 8.48 6.03 4.21
CA CYS A 36 7.19 5.59 4.74
C CYS A 36 6.73 4.28 4.10
N VAL A 37 6.01 3.47 4.89
CA VAL A 37 5.25 2.32 4.41
C VAL A 37 3.78 2.55 4.74
N TYR A 38 2.94 2.62 3.71
CA TYR A 38 1.50 2.75 3.87
C TYR A 38 0.86 1.37 3.70
N VAL A 39 0.15 0.89 4.73
CA VAL A 39 -0.49 -0.43 4.73
C VAL A 39 -1.99 -0.24 4.82
N GLY A 40 -2.75 -0.91 3.95
CA GLY A 40 -4.22 -0.92 4.00
C GLY A 40 -4.92 0.31 3.45
N MET A 41 -4.21 1.12 2.65
CA MET A 41 -4.80 2.27 1.97
C MET A 41 -5.77 1.83 0.88
N ARG A 42 -6.88 2.56 0.66
CA ARG A 42 -7.73 2.37 -0.51
C ARG A 42 -7.21 3.23 -1.65
N ALA A 43 -7.09 2.67 -2.85
CA ALA A 43 -6.68 3.37 -4.06
C ALA A 43 -7.84 3.37 -5.09
N PRO A 44 -8.87 4.22 -4.90
CA PRO A 44 -9.93 4.35 -5.89
C PRO A 44 -9.36 4.98 -7.18
N PRO A 45 -9.95 4.67 -8.36
CA PRO A 45 -9.55 5.34 -9.60
C PRO A 45 -9.79 6.85 -9.49
N GLU A 46 -8.84 7.63 -9.98
CA GLU A 46 -9.04 9.07 -10.17
C GLU A 46 -10.08 9.28 -11.27
N VAL A 47 -11.13 10.04 -10.96
CA VAL A 47 -12.13 10.45 -11.95
C VAL A 47 -11.75 11.86 -12.41
N THR A 48 -11.22 11.99 -13.62
CA THR A 48 -10.99 13.31 -14.23
C THR A 48 -12.34 13.89 -14.66
N ALA A 49 -12.67 15.09 -14.18
CA ALA A 49 -13.85 15.85 -14.60
C ALA A 49 -13.57 16.64 -15.89
#